data_AF-A0A368MED3-F1
#
_entry.id   AF-A0A368MED3-F1
#
_cell.length_a   1.000
_cell.length_b   1.000
_cell.length_c   1.000
_cell.angle_alpha   90.00
_cell.angle_beta   90.00
_cell.angle_gamma   90.00
#
_symmetry.space_group_name_H-M   'P 1'
#
loop_
_entity.id
_entity.type
_entity.pdbx_description
1 polymer ?
#
loop_
_entity_poly.entity_id
_entity_poly.type
_entity_poly.pdbx_seq_one_letter_code
_entity_poly.pdbx_strand_id
1 'polypeptide(L)'
;MWSYLINSIELYSNHKSFSLHVDTIRNLWLLLHFKDLEIKSKTIYYQVDNGIRQRKNTKHPIRKMHKVHKNTAELMKYLSNKPYKIIKLELEFTNGWKIKQRPCIELGFYTNSTKERDELINRLLNIAGQGPIDVSKLEINFSYYFKSELELVKINIDDLPSPDEFWSEEQLAQWKKDYEVVERLNEEQQTDPPFYIADDKLEIKKNLPNWDSNSGPF
;
A
#
# COMPACT_ATOMS: atom_id res chain seq x y z
N MET A 1 16.89 8.47 0.47
CA MET A 1 16.51 7.49 1.52
C MET A 1 16.32 6.15 0.83
N TRP A 2 16.99 5.09 1.29
CA TRP A 2 16.87 3.75 0.70
C TRP A 2 15.61 3.10 1.26
N SER A 3 14.82 2.40 0.43
CA SER A 3 13.62 1.67 0.84
C SER A 3 13.90 0.17 0.83
N TYR A 4 13.39 -0.56 1.81
CA TYR A 4 13.41 -2.02 1.80
C TYR A 4 12.56 -2.58 0.65
N LEU A 5 12.76 -3.85 0.32
CA LEU A 5 11.93 -4.53 -0.68
C LEU A 5 10.48 -4.64 -0.20
N ILE A 6 10.30 -4.93 1.09
CA ILE A 6 9.04 -4.84 1.82
C ILE A 6 9.16 -3.65 2.76
N ASN A 7 8.38 -2.60 2.50
CA ASN A 7 8.45 -1.33 3.23
C ASN A 7 7.73 -1.40 4.57
N SER A 8 6.53 -1.98 4.56
CA SER A 8 5.70 -2.12 5.75
C SER A 8 4.85 -3.39 5.71
N ILE A 9 4.36 -3.75 6.89
CA ILE A 9 3.46 -4.88 7.13
C ILE A 9 2.28 -4.41 7.99
N GLU A 10 1.09 -4.93 7.70
CA GLU A 10 -0.12 -4.72 8.50
C GLU A 10 -0.90 -6.03 8.62
N LEU A 11 -1.39 -6.35 9.82
CA LEU A 11 -2.26 -7.50 10.06
C LEU A 11 -3.72 -7.07 9.98
N TYR A 12 -4.58 -7.89 9.39
CA TYR A 12 -6.02 -7.61 9.33
C TYR A 12 -6.79 -8.21 10.51
N SER A 13 -7.95 -7.62 10.80
CA SER A 13 -8.87 -7.96 11.90
C SER A 13 -9.39 -9.39 11.89
N ASN A 14 -9.33 -10.08 10.74
CA ASN A 14 -9.69 -11.50 10.66
C ASN A 14 -8.59 -12.47 11.16
N HIS A 15 -7.43 -11.95 11.61
CA HIS A 15 -6.27 -12.68 12.12
C HIS A 15 -5.59 -13.68 11.16
N LYS A 16 -6.12 -13.89 9.95
CA LYS A 16 -5.58 -14.82 8.95
C LYS A 16 -5.17 -14.11 7.66
N SER A 17 -5.13 -12.80 7.67
CA SER A 17 -4.82 -12.00 6.50
C SER A 17 -3.92 -10.83 6.90
N PHE A 18 -3.14 -10.36 5.94
CA PHE A 18 -2.16 -9.31 6.14
C PHE A 18 -1.90 -8.57 4.83
N SER A 19 -1.30 -7.39 4.92
CA SER A 19 -0.77 -6.64 3.80
C SER A 19 0.75 -6.55 3.88
N LEU A 20 1.40 -6.52 2.72
CA LEU A 20 2.77 -6.06 2.58
C LEU A 20 2.79 -4.87 1.64
N HIS A 21 3.40 -3.78 2.09
CA HIS A 21 3.69 -2.65 1.22
C HIS A 21 4.93 -2.96 0.40
N VAL A 22 4.73 -3.07 -0.90
CA VAL A 22 5.74 -3.37 -1.92
C VAL A 22 5.37 -2.58 -3.17
N ASP A 23 6.35 -2.01 -3.87
CA ASP A 23 6.10 -1.38 -5.18
C ASP A 23 5.62 -2.44 -6.18
N THR A 24 4.31 -2.67 -6.22
CA THR A 24 3.64 -3.68 -7.06
C THR A 24 3.65 -3.33 -8.54
N ILE A 25 4.00 -2.09 -8.90
CA ILE A 25 4.19 -1.69 -10.30
C ILE A 25 5.45 -2.37 -10.85
N ARG A 26 6.52 -2.39 -10.04
CA ARG A 26 7.82 -2.94 -10.45
C ARG A 26 8.07 -4.37 -9.95
N ASN A 27 7.43 -4.77 -8.85
CA ASN A 27 7.77 -5.98 -8.11
C ASN A 27 6.69 -7.07 -8.13
N LEU A 28 6.05 -7.30 -9.29
CA LEU A 28 5.14 -8.45 -9.45
C LEU A 28 5.85 -9.82 -9.37
N TRP A 29 7.19 -9.84 -9.33
CA TRP A 29 7.97 -11.07 -9.17
C TRP A 29 7.61 -11.83 -7.88
N LEU A 30 7.08 -11.17 -6.84
CA LEU A 30 6.58 -11.83 -5.62
C LEU A 30 5.54 -12.92 -5.92
N LEU A 31 4.78 -12.77 -7.01
CA LEU A 31 3.82 -13.78 -7.43
C LEU A 31 4.48 -15.12 -7.78
N LEU A 32 5.77 -15.14 -8.16
CA LEU A 32 6.50 -16.38 -8.47
C LEU A 32 6.66 -17.29 -7.25
N HIS A 33 6.58 -16.78 -6.02
CA HIS A 33 6.57 -17.61 -4.81
C HIS A 33 5.33 -18.50 -4.68
N PHE A 34 4.29 -18.21 -5.46
CA PHE A 34 3.03 -18.94 -5.49
C PHE A 34 2.89 -19.79 -6.77
N LYS A 35 3.99 -20.05 -7.51
CA LYS A 35 3.98 -20.78 -8.79
C LYS A 35 3.43 -22.21 -8.70
N ASP A 36 3.53 -22.80 -7.51
CA ASP A 36 3.09 -24.17 -7.26
C ASP A 36 1.58 -24.24 -6.95
N LEU A 37 0.93 -23.09 -6.73
CA LEU A 37 -0.52 -23.00 -6.52
C LEU A 37 -1.25 -22.84 -7.85
N GLU A 38 -2.37 -23.56 -7.99
CA GLU A 38 -3.26 -23.45 -9.14
C GLU A 38 -4.22 -22.27 -8.96
N ILE A 39 -4.32 -21.42 -9.99
CA ILE A 39 -5.24 -20.28 -10.02
C ILE A 39 -6.65 -20.80 -10.30
N LYS A 40 -7.52 -20.66 -9.31
CA LYS A 40 -8.96 -20.96 -9.42
C LYS A 40 -9.71 -19.85 -10.15
N SER A 41 -9.45 -18.59 -9.79
CA SER A 41 -10.09 -17.43 -10.41
C SER A 41 -9.16 -16.22 -10.44
N LYS A 42 -9.41 -15.28 -11.35
CA LYS A 42 -8.64 -14.04 -11.42
C LYS A 42 -9.43 -12.87 -11.95
N THR A 43 -9.07 -11.70 -11.46
CA THR A 43 -9.51 -10.41 -11.97
C THR A 43 -8.29 -9.52 -12.16
N ILE A 44 -7.88 -9.35 -13.42
CA ILE A 44 -6.75 -8.49 -13.77
C ILE A 44 -7.21 -7.43 -14.75
N TYR A 45 -7.05 -6.16 -14.37
CA TYR A 45 -7.24 -5.02 -15.25
C TYR A 45 -5.89 -4.41 -15.59
N TYR A 46 -5.69 -4.11 -16.85
CA TYR A 46 -4.46 -3.53 -17.35
C TYR A 46 -4.74 -2.44 -18.37
N GLN A 47 -3.77 -1.57 -18.55
CA GLN A 47 -3.72 -0.58 -19.63
C GLN A 47 -2.42 -0.77 -20.38
N VAL A 48 -2.47 -0.63 -21.71
CA VAL A 48 -1.25 -0.64 -22.50
C VAL A 48 -0.46 0.63 -22.20
N ASP A 49 0.81 0.47 -21.87
CA ASP A 49 1.77 1.53 -21.60
C ASP A 49 3.06 1.21 -22.37
N ASN A 50 3.21 1.84 -23.53
CA ASN A 50 4.39 1.67 -24.39
C ASN A 50 5.59 2.53 -23.93
N GLY A 51 5.50 3.15 -22.75
CA GLY A 51 6.53 3.99 -22.18
C GLY A 51 6.91 5.15 -23.09
N ILE A 52 8.21 5.38 -23.26
CA ILE A 52 8.76 6.51 -24.04
C ILE A 52 8.31 6.49 -25.52
N ARG A 53 7.95 5.32 -26.05
CA ARG A 53 7.47 5.19 -27.44
C ARG A 53 6.02 5.64 -27.63
N GLN A 54 5.27 5.81 -26.54
CA GLN A 54 3.89 6.28 -26.58
C GLN A 54 3.85 7.79 -26.85
N ARG A 55 3.03 8.24 -27.80
CA ARG A 55 2.79 9.68 -27.99
C ARG A 55 2.10 10.24 -26.74
N LYS A 56 2.51 11.43 -26.28
CA LYS A 56 2.03 12.07 -25.02
C LYS A 56 0.49 12.07 -24.87
N ASN A 57 -0.24 12.27 -25.96
CA ASN A 57 -1.71 12.36 -25.92
C ASN A 57 -2.43 11.03 -26.18
N THR A 58 -1.69 9.93 -26.41
CA THR A 58 -2.31 8.62 -26.60
C THR A 58 -2.67 8.03 -25.25
N LYS A 59 -3.97 7.85 -24.99
CA LYS A 59 -4.50 7.16 -23.81
C LYS A 59 -5.17 5.87 -24.25
N HIS A 60 -4.53 4.73 -23.97
CA HIS A 60 -5.12 3.43 -24.26
C HIS A 60 -6.28 3.13 -23.28
N PRO A 61 -7.32 2.38 -23.69
CA PRO A 61 -8.40 2.01 -22.78
C PRO A 61 -7.92 0.99 -21.74
N ILE A 62 -8.57 1.01 -20.57
CA ILE A 62 -8.41 -0.02 -19.54
C ILE A 62 -9.13 -1.30 -20.02
N ARG A 63 -8.46 -2.44 -19.93
CA ARG A 63 -8.96 -3.74 -20.40
C ARG A 63 -8.93 -4.77 -19.29
N LYS A 64 -9.92 -5.66 -19.28
CA LYS A 64 -9.92 -6.87 -18.46
C LYS A 64 -9.14 -7.98 -19.17
N MET A 65 -8.31 -8.71 -18.45
CA MET A 65 -7.60 -9.86 -18.99
C MET A 65 -8.50 -11.10 -19.01
N HIS A 66 -8.74 -11.64 -20.20
CA HIS A 66 -9.54 -12.86 -20.39
C HIS A 66 -8.69 -14.12 -20.55
N LYS A 67 -7.43 -14.00 -20.99
CA LYS A 67 -6.54 -15.14 -21.18
C LYS A 67 -6.40 -15.90 -19.88
N VAL A 68 -6.59 -17.22 -19.87
CA VAL A 68 -6.45 -18.09 -18.68
C VAL A 68 -4.97 -18.45 -18.46
N HIS A 69 -4.56 -18.59 -17.20
CA HIS A 69 -3.23 -19.06 -16.81
C HIS A 69 -3.41 -20.06 -15.67
N LYS A 70 -2.69 -21.18 -15.70
CA LYS A 70 -2.80 -22.25 -14.71
C LYS A 70 -2.25 -21.82 -13.34
N ASN A 71 -1.11 -21.13 -13.34
CA ASN A 71 -0.42 -20.67 -12.13
C ASN A 71 0.23 -19.30 -12.32
N THR A 72 0.88 -18.79 -11.27
CA THR A 72 1.53 -17.48 -11.33
C THR A 72 2.77 -17.47 -12.22
N ALA A 73 3.49 -18.59 -12.39
CA ALA A 73 4.64 -18.66 -13.30
C ALA A 73 4.22 -18.44 -14.76
N GLU A 74 3.13 -19.07 -15.21
CA GLU A 74 2.57 -18.84 -16.54
C GLU A 74 2.08 -17.40 -16.71
N LEU A 75 1.42 -16.84 -15.70
CA LEU A 75 0.98 -15.44 -15.69
C LEU A 75 2.18 -14.49 -15.84
N MET A 76 3.24 -14.71 -15.07
CA MET A 76 4.44 -13.87 -15.11
C MET A 76 5.19 -13.98 -16.44
N LYS A 77 5.34 -15.19 -16.98
CA LYS A 77 5.89 -15.40 -18.33
C LYS A 77 5.06 -14.71 -19.41
N TYR A 78 3.73 -14.68 -19.26
CA TYR A 78 2.87 -13.97 -20.19
C TYR A 78 3.04 -12.45 -20.08
N LEU A 79 3.12 -11.92 -18.86
CA LEU A 79 3.25 -10.48 -18.59
C LEU A 79 4.65 -9.93 -18.95
N SER A 80 5.71 -10.74 -18.85
CA SER A 80 7.10 -10.29 -19.05
C SER A 80 7.35 -9.60 -20.39
N ASN A 81 6.61 -10.00 -21.43
CA ASN A 81 6.77 -9.51 -22.79
C ASN A 81 5.67 -8.52 -23.19
N LYS A 82 4.88 -8.02 -22.23
CA LYS A 82 3.75 -7.13 -22.49
C LYS A 82 4.00 -5.75 -21.90
N PRO A 83 3.79 -4.68 -22.69
CA PRO A 83 3.86 -3.30 -22.22
C PRO A 83 2.57 -2.96 -21.46
N TYR A 84 2.29 -3.69 -20.37
CA TYR A 84 1.06 -3.57 -19.61
C TYR A 84 1.34 -2.94 -18.26
N LYS A 85 0.66 -1.83 -17.98
CA LYS A 85 0.50 -1.30 -16.64
C LYS A 85 -0.66 -2.04 -15.98
N ILE A 86 -0.37 -2.81 -14.94
CA ILE A 86 -1.40 -3.47 -14.13
C ILE A 86 -2.05 -2.42 -13.22
N ILE A 87 -3.38 -2.34 -13.28
CA ILE A 87 -4.19 -1.38 -12.52
C ILE A 87 -4.84 -2.07 -11.32
N LYS A 88 -5.28 -3.30 -11.52
CA LYS A 88 -5.89 -4.14 -10.50
C LYS A 88 -5.49 -5.58 -10.73
N LEU A 89 -5.11 -6.27 -9.67
CA LEU A 89 -4.79 -7.69 -9.67
C LEU A 89 -5.44 -8.37 -8.47
N GLU A 90 -6.29 -9.33 -8.74
CA GLU A 90 -6.85 -10.23 -7.73
C GLU A 90 -6.71 -11.66 -8.25
N LEU A 91 -6.16 -12.53 -7.40
CA LEU A 91 -5.97 -13.95 -7.66
C LEU A 91 -6.61 -14.74 -6.52
N GLU A 92 -7.32 -15.81 -6.86
CA GLU A 92 -7.79 -16.83 -5.92
C GLU A 92 -7.21 -18.18 -6.36
N PHE A 93 -6.67 -18.92 -5.40
CA PHE A 93 -6.06 -20.22 -5.63
C PHE A 93 -7.00 -21.35 -5.19
N THR A 94 -6.75 -22.57 -5.70
CA THR A 94 -7.56 -23.75 -5.37
C THR A 94 -7.48 -24.16 -3.90
N ASN A 95 -6.39 -23.83 -3.21
CA ASN A 95 -6.22 -24.04 -1.77
C ASN A 95 -6.96 -23.00 -0.90
N GLY A 96 -7.74 -22.10 -1.51
CA GLY A 96 -8.51 -21.07 -0.80
C GLY A 96 -7.75 -19.75 -0.57
N TRP A 97 -6.44 -19.71 -0.82
CA TRP A 97 -5.67 -18.48 -0.66
C TRP A 97 -6.08 -17.42 -1.68
N LYS A 98 -5.96 -16.15 -1.31
CA LYS A 98 -6.18 -15.02 -2.22
C LYS A 98 -5.05 -14.01 -2.12
N ILE A 99 -4.78 -13.33 -3.23
CA ILE A 99 -3.87 -12.19 -3.31
C ILE A 99 -4.63 -11.06 -3.98
N LYS A 100 -4.67 -9.88 -3.36
CA LYS A 100 -5.26 -8.67 -3.93
C LYS A 100 -4.26 -7.53 -3.93
N GLN A 101 -4.11 -6.86 -5.05
CA GLN A 101 -3.38 -5.61 -5.13
C GLN A 101 -4.27 -4.46 -4.65
N ARG A 102 -3.83 -3.78 -3.60
CA ARG A 102 -4.39 -2.52 -3.09
C ARG A 102 -3.68 -1.34 -3.77
N PRO A 103 -4.23 -0.10 -3.76
CA PRO A 103 -3.87 1.00 -4.66
C PRO A 103 -2.37 1.16 -5.01
N CYS A 104 -1.90 0.41 -6.02
CA CYS A 104 -0.54 0.39 -6.59
C CYS A 104 0.67 0.24 -5.64
N ILE A 105 0.49 0.05 -4.33
CA ILE A 105 1.61 -0.01 -3.35
C ILE A 105 1.59 -1.22 -2.41
N GLU A 106 0.57 -2.07 -2.48
CA GLU A 106 0.37 -3.11 -1.47
C GLU A 106 -0.21 -4.40 -2.06
N LEU A 107 0.23 -5.53 -1.51
CA LEU A 107 -0.38 -6.84 -1.71
C LEU A 107 -1.05 -7.30 -0.40
N GLY A 108 -2.36 -7.48 -0.45
CA GLY A 108 -3.13 -8.15 0.58
C GLY A 108 -3.15 -9.66 0.35
N PHE A 109 -2.73 -10.43 1.34
CA PHE A 109 -2.72 -11.88 1.35
C PHE A 109 -3.81 -12.41 2.28
N TYR A 110 -4.53 -13.42 1.81
CA TYR A 110 -5.64 -14.04 2.52
C TYR A 110 -5.36 -15.54 2.62
N THR A 111 -5.04 -16.02 3.83
CA THR A 111 -4.78 -17.45 4.09
C THR A 111 -5.95 -18.07 4.84
N ASN A 112 -5.86 -19.38 5.12
CA ASN A 112 -6.95 -20.10 5.78
C ASN A 112 -6.83 -20.07 7.31
N SER A 113 -5.64 -19.82 7.86
CA SER A 113 -5.40 -19.80 9.31
C SER A 113 -4.30 -18.81 9.71
N THR A 114 -4.27 -18.45 11.01
CA THR A 114 -3.21 -17.62 11.61
C THR A 114 -1.83 -18.26 11.45
N LYS A 115 -1.74 -19.59 11.58
CA LYS A 115 -0.47 -20.32 11.40
C LYS A 115 0.06 -20.17 9.97
N GLU A 116 -0.79 -20.40 8.96
CA GLU A 116 -0.42 -20.21 7.56
C GLU A 116 -0.03 -18.75 7.25
N ARG A 117 -0.73 -17.79 7.86
CA ARG A 117 -0.41 -16.37 7.75
C ARG A 117 1.01 -16.08 8.25
N ASP A 118 1.34 -16.52 9.46
CA ASP A 118 2.63 -16.24 10.11
C ASP A 118 3.80 -16.94 9.41
N GLU A 119 3.58 -18.18 8.95
CA GLU A 119 4.55 -18.91 8.11
C GLU A 119 4.80 -18.19 6.78
N LEU A 120 3.75 -17.68 6.13
CA LEU A 120 3.88 -16.95 4.87
C LEU A 120 4.59 -15.61 5.06
N ILE A 121 4.29 -14.86 6.12
CA ILE A 121 5.00 -13.61 6.47
C ILE A 121 6.49 -13.89 6.60
N ASN A 122 6.88 -14.85 7.45
CA ASN A 122 8.29 -15.17 7.68
C ASN A 122 8.99 -15.63 6.40
N ARG A 123 8.32 -16.43 5.57
CA ARG A 123 8.87 -16.85 4.27
C ARG A 123 9.13 -15.67 3.34
N LEU A 124 8.18 -14.73 3.21
CA LEU A 124 8.32 -13.57 2.32
C LEU A 124 9.39 -12.60 2.82
N LEU A 125 9.45 -12.35 4.13
CA LEU A 125 10.49 -11.52 4.74
C LEU A 125 11.88 -12.12 4.54
N ASN A 126 12.05 -13.42 4.80
CA ASN A 126 13.36 -14.08 4.65
C ASN A 126 13.91 -13.96 3.22
N ILE A 127 13.03 -14.07 2.21
CA ILE A 127 13.43 -13.89 0.80
C ILE A 127 13.85 -12.45 0.50
N ALA A 128 13.24 -11.48 1.17
CA ALA A 128 13.61 -10.07 1.08
C ALA A 128 14.87 -9.71 1.90
N GLY A 129 15.47 -10.67 2.63
CA GLY A 129 16.57 -10.42 3.56
C GLY A 129 16.12 -9.73 4.85
N GLN A 130 14.85 -9.86 5.21
CA GLN A 130 14.24 -9.29 6.41
C GLN A 130 13.74 -10.42 7.34
N GLY A 131 13.57 -10.11 8.62
CA GLY A 131 13.09 -11.07 9.62
C GLY A 131 14.13 -12.14 10.01
N PRO A 132 13.71 -13.17 10.76
CA PRO A 132 12.35 -13.39 11.25
C PRO A 132 11.90 -12.35 12.27
N ILE A 133 10.61 -12.04 12.31
CA ILE A 133 10.00 -11.12 13.28
C ILE A 133 9.01 -11.86 14.19
N ASP A 134 8.77 -11.30 15.37
CA ASP A 134 7.74 -11.79 16.27
C ASP A 134 6.38 -11.19 15.90
N VAL A 135 5.63 -11.88 15.03
CA VAL A 135 4.32 -11.45 14.54
C VAL A 135 3.30 -11.30 15.68
N SER A 136 3.48 -12.01 16.80
CA SER A 136 2.55 -11.95 17.94
C SER A 136 2.57 -10.61 18.67
N LYS A 137 3.65 -9.83 18.50
CA LYS A 137 3.79 -8.48 19.07
C LYS A 137 3.14 -7.40 18.20
N LEU A 138 2.73 -7.73 16.98
CA LEU A 138 2.11 -6.76 16.09
C LEU A 138 0.63 -6.60 16.44
N GLU A 139 0.25 -5.37 16.72
CA GLU A 139 -1.16 -5.02 16.84
C GLU A 139 -1.86 -5.11 15.48
N ILE A 140 -3.10 -5.57 15.52
CA ILE A 140 -3.94 -5.74 14.36
C ILE A 140 -4.41 -4.37 13.86
N ASN A 141 -4.52 -4.22 12.54
CA ASN A 141 -4.92 -2.99 11.88
C ASN A 141 -3.95 -1.83 12.08
N PHE A 142 -2.71 -2.09 12.47
CA PHE A 142 -1.65 -1.09 12.46
C PHE A 142 -0.57 -1.45 11.46
N SER A 143 -0.12 -0.45 10.72
CA SER A 143 1.00 -0.56 9.81
C SER A 143 2.32 -0.38 10.56
N TYR A 144 3.32 -1.19 10.22
CA TYR A 144 4.67 -1.12 10.79
C TYR A 144 5.68 -0.99 9.67
N TYR A 145 6.58 -0.01 9.73
CA TYR A 145 7.67 0.11 8.77
C TYR A 145 8.96 -0.55 9.31
N PHE A 146 9.78 -1.04 8.40
CA PHE A 146 11.08 -1.60 8.72
C PHE A 146 12.11 -0.50 8.95
N LYS A 147 12.63 -0.42 10.18
CA LYS A 147 13.76 0.45 10.53
C LYS A 147 15.09 -0.29 10.32
N SER A 148 15.11 -1.59 10.58
CA SER A 148 16.21 -2.51 10.26
C SER A 148 15.67 -3.83 9.70
N GLU A 149 16.54 -4.82 9.46
CA GLU A 149 16.14 -6.17 9.07
C GLU A 149 15.20 -6.85 10.08
N LEU A 150 15.30 -6.50 11.37
CA LEU A 150 14.53 -7.13 12.46
C LEU A 150 13.66 -6.14 13.24
N GLU A 151 13.97 -4.85 13.19
CA GLU A 151 13.27 -3.81 13.95
C GLU A 151 12.13 -3.20 13.14
N LEU A 152 10.93 -3.33 13.69
CA LEU A 152 9.71 -2.69 13.19
C LEU A 152 9.30 -1.54 14.09
N VAL A 153 8.88 -0.44 13.46
CA VAL A 153 8.34 0.72 14.15
C VAL A 153 6.91 0.94 13.70
N LYS A 154 5.99 1.02 14.67
CA LYS A 154 4.56 1.30 14.44
C LYS A 154 4.44 2.66 13.75
N ILE A 155 3.74 2.70 12.62
CA ILE A 155 3.35 3.96 11.97
C ILE A 155 2.16 4.46 12.77
N ASN A 156 2.41 5.47 13.60
CA ASN A 156 1.41 6.00 14.52
C ASN A 156 1.22 7.50 14.26
N ILE A 157 0.38 7.82 13.27
CA ILE A 157 0.07 9.21 12.93
C ILE A 157 -1.07 9.72 13.82
N ASP A 158 -2.12 8.90 14.00
CA ASP A 158 -3.37 9.31 14.63
C ASP A 158 -3.78 8.44 15.84
N ASP A 159 -2.96 7.47 16.26
CA ASP A 159 -3.30 6.45 17.28
C ASP A 159 -4.56 5.62 16.96
N LEU A 160 -5.01 5.66 15.70
CA LEU A 160 -6.18 4.94 15.22
C LEU A 160 -5.79 3.72 14.36
N PRO A 161 -6.45 2.57 14.55
CA PRO A 161 -6.27 1.42 13.68
C PRO A 161 -6.79 1.73 12.26
N SER A 162 -6.09 1.25 11.25
CA SER A 162 -6.45 1.32 9.84
C SER A 162 -7.66 0.42 9.55
N PRO A 163 -8.79 0.95 9.06
CA PRO A 163 -9.96 0.13 8.77
C PRO A 163 -9.67 -0.84 7.62
N ASP A 164 -10.16 -2.08 7.74
CA ASP A 164 -10.01 -3.10 6.69
C ASP A 164 -11.36 -3.67 6.21
N GLU A 165 -11.30 -4.57 5.22
CA GLU A 165 -12.48 -5.12 4.56
C GLU A 165 -13.33 -6.07 5.42
N PHE A 166 -12.89 -6.43 6.63
CA PHE A 166 -13.60 -7.32 7.55
C PHE A 166 -14.30 -6.58 8.68
N TRP A 167 -14.15 -5.26 8.76
CA TRP A 167 -14.86 -4.45 9.73
C TRP A 167 -16.36 -4.42 9.46
N SER A 168 -17.16 -4.44 10.53
CA SER A 168 -18.60 -4.21 10.43
C SER A 168 -18.92 -2.76 10.11
N GLU A 169 -20.12 -2.50 9.60
CA GLU A 169 -20.59 -1.13 9.34
C GLU A 169 -20.59 -0.28 10.62
N GLU A 170 -20.89 -0.89 11.77
CA GLU A 170 -20.86 -0.23 13.08
C GLU A 170 -19.43 0.17 13.48
N GLN A 171 -18.46 -0.74 13.30
CA GLN A 171 -17.04 -0.45 13.56
C GLN A 171 -16.54 0.69 12.67
N LEU A 172 -16.88 0.66 11.38
CA LEU A 172 -16.52 1.71 10.43
C LEU A 172 -17.19 3.05 10.78
N ALA A 173 -18.46 3.04 11.20
CA ALA A 173 -19.18 4.24 11.61
C ALA A 173 -18.59 4.86 12.88
N GLN A 174 -18.18 4.04 13.85
CA GLN A 174 -17.53 4.53 15.06
C GLN A 174 -16.15 5.12 14.75
N TRP A 175 -15.32 4.42 13.97
CA TRP A 175 -14.00 4.92 13.59
C TRP A 175 -14.05 6.22 12.81
N LYS A 176 -15.06 6.43 11.96
CA LYS A 176 -15.25 7.72 11.28
C LYS A 176 -15.44 8.87 12.27
N LYS A 177 -16.21 8.65 13.35
CA LYS A 177 -16.40 9.66 14.40
C LYS A 177 -15.10 9.92 15.15
N ASP A 178 -14.36 8.85 15.48
CA ASP A 178 -13.09 8.97 16.21
C ASP A 178 -12.04 9.71 15.36
N TYR A 179 -11.96 9.37 14.06
CA TYR A 179 -11.09 10.04 13.09
C TYR A 179 -11.45 11.53 12.93
N GLU A 180 -12.75 11.88 12.82
CA GLU A 180 -13.19 13.28 12.79
C GLU A 180 -12.81 14.06 14.07
N VAL A 181 -12.78 13.41 15.22
CA VAL A 181 -12.30 14.03 16.46
C VAL A 181 -10.79 14.29 16.39
N VAL A 182 -10.00 13.30 15.94
CA VAL A 182 -8.54 13.45 15.80
C VAL A 182 -8.19 14.55 14.78
N GLU A 183 -8.84 14.57 13.62
CA GLU A 183 -8.63 15.63 12.62
C GLU A 183 -8.91 17.02 13.19
N ARG A 184 -10.04 17.22 13.90
CA ARG A 184 -10.32 18.50 14.56
C ARG A 184 -9.24 18.89 15.57
N LEU A 185 -8.78 17.95 16.39
CA LEU A 185 -7.72 18.22 17.38
C LEU A 185 -6.39 18.56 16.70
N ASN A 186 -6.07 17.90 15.58
CA ASN A 186 -4.87 18.19 14.79
C ASN A 186 -4.95 19.58 14.14
N GLU A 187 -6.12 19.97 13.62
CA GLU A 187 -6.38 21.32 13.10
C GLU A 187 -6.24 22.38 14.20
N GLU A 188 -6.78 22.13 15.40
CA GLU A 188 -6.66 23.03 16.55
C GLU A 188 -5.20 23.18 17.01
N GLN A 189 -4.41 22.10 17.01
CA GLN A 189 -2.98 22.15 17.35
C GLN A 189 -2.10 22.82 16.29
N GLN A 190 -2.53 22.87 15.03
CA GLN A 190 -1.86 23.61 13.96
C GLN A 190 -2.09 25.14 14.02
N THR A 191 -2.83 25.64 15.02
CA THR A 191 -3.08 27.10 15.20
C THR A 191 -1.97 27.86 15.93
N ASP A 192 -0.83 27.23 16.26
CA ASP A 192 0.38 28.01 16.58
C ASP A 192 0.93 28.62 15.28
N PRO A 193 1.00 29.96 15.16
CA PRO A 193 1.41 30.58 13.92
C PRO A 193 2.85 30.15 13.58
N PRO A 194 3.18 29.95 12.29
CA PRO A 194 4.55 29.70 11.87
C PRO A 194 5.44 30.79 12.45
N PHE A 195 6.54 30.35 13.08
CA PHE A 195 7.61 31.19 13.64
C PHE A 195 8.26 32.01 12.52
N TYR A 196 7.57 33.04 12.03
CA TYR A 196 8.20 34.10 11.26
C TYR A 196 8.82 35.04 12.27
N ILE A 197 10.13 34.89 12.46
CA ILE A 197 10.96 35.89 13.11
C ILE A 197 10.70 37.21 12.34
N ALA A 198 10.47 38.30 13.07
CA ALA A 198 10.05 39.58 12.48
C ALA A 198 10.97 40.08 11.34
N ASP A 199 12.21 39.57 11.28
CA ASP A 199 13.20 39.86 10.25
C ASP A 199 12.86 39.26 8.87
N ASP A 200 12.21 38.09 8.80
CA ASP A 200 11.89 37.42 7.52
C ASP A 200 10.83 38.20 6.71
N LYS A 201 9.88 38.84 7.40
CA LYS A 201 8.86 39.69 6.76
C LYS A 201 9.48 40.93 6.10
N LEU A 202 10.61 41.40 6.62
CA LEU A 202 11.34 42.56 6.11
C LEU A 202 12.16 42.21 4.86
N GLU A 203 12.73 41.01 4.81
CA GLU A 203 13.40 40.47 3.60
C GLU A 203 12.42 40.16 2.47
N ILE A 204 11.26 39.56 2.78
CA ILE A 204 10.23 39.25 1.77
C ILE A 204 9.67 40.53 1.14
N LYS A 205 9.41 41.58 1.94
CA LYS A 205 9.00 42.90 1.42
C LYS A 205 10.06 43.59 0.57
N LYS A 206 11.34 43.38 0.87
CA LYS A 206 12.46 43.91 0.08
C LYS A 206 12.57 43.23 -1.28
N ASN A 207 12.34 41.91 -1.33
CA ASN A 207 12.51 41.10 -2.54
C ASN A 207 11.25 41.02 -3.41
N LEU A 208 10.06 41.29 -2.84
CA LEU A 208 8.76 41.24 -3.52
C LEU A 208 7.88 42.44 -3.09
N PRO A 209 8.09 43.64 -3.67
CA PRO A 209 7.43 44.87 -3.22
C PRO A 209 5.90 44.89 -3.43
N ASN A 210 5.35 43.94 -4.21
CA ASN A 210 3.91 43.85 -4.51
C ASN A 210 3.23 42.61 -3.86
N TRP A 211 3.84 42.01 -2.83
CA TRP A 211 3.18 40.94 -2.08
C TRP A 211 2.09 41.52 -1.17
N ASP A 212 0.82 41.35 -1.54
CA ASP A 212 -0.33 41.65 -0.69
C ASP A 212 -0.74 40.40 0.08
N SER A 213 -0.61 40.46 1.42
CA SER A 213 -0.88 39.36 2.35
C SER A 213 -2.36 38.96 2.48
N ASN A 214 -3.25 39.51 1.65
CA ASN A 214 -4.70 39.34 1.73
C ASN A 214 -5.32 38.60 0.53
N SER A 215 -4.53 37.96 -0.32
CA SER A 215 -5.08 37.05 -1.33
C SER A 215 -5.23 35.64 -0.75
N GLY A 216 -6.44 35.33 -0.26
CA GLY A 216 -6.83 33.97 0.13
C GLY A 216 -6.78 32.98 -1.06
N PRO A 217 -6.77 31.67 -0.78
CA PRO A 217 -6.33 30.67 -1.75
C PRO A 217 -7.41 30.41 -2.81
N PHE A 218 -7.00 30.44 -4.07
CA PHE A 218 -7.53 29.56 -5.11
C PHE A 218 -6.53 28.42 -5.33
#